data_AF-A0A3C1SW50-F1
#
_entry.id   AF-A0A3C1SW50-F1
#
_cell.length_a   1.000
_cell.length_b   1.000
_cell.length_c   1.000
_cell.angle_alpha   90.00
_cell.angle_beta   90.00
_cell.angle_gamma   90.00
#
_symmetry.space_group_name_H-M   'P 1'
#
loop_
_entity.id
_entity.type
_entity.pdbx_description
1 polymer ?
#
loop_
_entity_poly.entity_id
_entity_poly.type
_entity_poly.pdbx_seq_one_letter_code
_entity_poly.pdbx_strand_id
1 'polypeptide(L)'
;MSLTHLPPSQGLYDPRNEHDSCGIGFVVDIKNRKSHQPIRQGLEILANLSHRGAVGADPLAGDGAGILIQTPDGFLRAECAARGIDLPAPGDYAVGMVFLPRDAQVRTQCEGALERTVAAEGQIFLGWRDVPTDNSCLGRSVRPTEPVIRQAFVRRGPGCPDTDAFERKLFVIRKQTHHAIWDREQLSRQPFYIASFSSRTLVYKGMILARNLGVYYQDLRDERLESALALVHQRFSTNTFPTWALAHPFRYLCHNGEINTLRGNINWMLARRRSMRSDKLGSDLEKLWPLIGDGASDSATFDNALELLLAAGYSLPHAMMLMVPEAWSENPLMDPRRRAFYEYHAALMEPWDGPAAIAFTDGRQIGATLDRNGLRPARYLVTDDDQVIMASEMGVLPIPEEKIVKKWRLQPGKMLLIDLEQGRIIDDDEIKAQLAAAEPYQAWLDATQIHLKDLPTEIGPMAPDPETLLRRQQAFGYTQEDTRAFLDPMAITGEDPISSMGRDIPPAVLSDRPKLLYDYFKQKFAQVTNPPI
;
A
#
# COMPACT_ATOMS: atom_id res chain seq x y z
N MET A 1 -28.58 6.27 -13.78
CA MET A 1 -28.05 6.46 -12.42
C MET A 1 -26.53 6.45 -12.52
N SER A 2 -25.88 7.59 -12.27
CA SER A 2 -24.42 7.68 -12.27
C SER A 2 -23.93 7.23 -10.89
N LEU A 3 -23.51 5.97 -10.76
CA LEU A 3 -22.89 5.48 -9.53
C LEU A 3 -21.49 6.11 -9.43
N THR A 4 -21.31 7.02 -8.48
CA THR A 4 -20.07 7.77 -8.21
C THR A 4 -19.19 7.09 -7.14
N HIS A 5 -19.55 5.87 -6.73
CA HIS A 5 -18.92 5.05 -5.70
C HIS A 5 -19.13 3.57 -6.02
N LEU A 6 -18.32 2.68 -5.45
CA LEU A 6 -18.57 1.23 -5.51
C LEU A 6 -19.97 0.94 -4.97
N PRO A 7 -20.82 0.19 -5.68
CA PRO A 7 -22.16 -0.12 -5.19
C PRO A 7 -22.07 -0.96 -3.91
N PRO A 8 -23.07 -0.85 -3.00
CA PRO A 8 -23.16 -1.75 -1.86
C PRO A 8 -23.27 -3.21 -2.33
N SER A 9 -22.88 -4.16 -1.49
CA SER A 9 -23.00 -5.58 -1.81
C SER A 9 -24.45 -5.92 -2.21
N GLN A 10 -24.60 -6.56 -3.37
CA GLN A 10 -25.90 -6.92 -3.95
C GLN A 10 -25.78 -8.27 -4.66
N GLY A 11 -26.59 -9.24 -4.23
CA GLY A 11 -26.52 -10.60 -4.78
C GLY A 11 -25.15 -11.24 -4.53
N LEU A 12 -24.46 -11.67 -5.60
CA LEU A 12 -23.09 -12.22 -5.53
C LEU A 12 -21.99 -11.15 -5.62
N TYR A 13 -22.35 -9.89 -5.89
CA TYR A 13 -21.39 -8.80 -5.93
C TYR A 13 -20.99 -8.37 -4.50
N ASP A 14 -19.70 -8.34 -4.24
CA ASP A 14 -19.12 -7.83 -3.00
C ASP A 14 -17.93 -6.93 -3.35
N PRO A 15 -17.98 -5.62 -3.05
CA PRO A 15 -16.91 -4.68 -3.40
C PRO A 15 -15.57 -5.00 -2.72
N ARG A 16 -15.56 -5.91 -1.74
CA ARG A 16 -14.33 -6.41 -1.09
C ARG A 16 -13.52 -7.36 -1.95
N ASN A 17 -14.07 -7.87 -3.06
CA ASN A 17 -13.40 -8.78 -3.99
C ASN A 17 -12.87 -8.04 -5.24
N GLU A 18 -12.70 -6.72 -5.17
CA GLU A 18 -12.11 -5.93 -6.25
C GLU A 18 -10.58 -6.00 -6.18
N HIS A 19 -9.95 -6.23 -7.33
CA HIS A 19 -8.50 -6.46 -7.43
C HIS A 19 -7.89 -5.64 -8.58
N ASP A 20 -6.59 -5.33 -8.46
CA ASP A 20 -5.88 -4.49 -9.41
C ASP A 20 -4.57 -5.14 -9.91
N SER A 21 -4.12 -4.78 -11.11
CA SER A 21 -2.82 -5.17 -11.67
C SER A 21 -2.29 -4.02 -12.55
N CYS A 22 -0.98 -3.77 -12.64
CA CYS A 22 -0.53 -2.39 -12.93
C CYS A 22 0.83 -2.31 -13.63
N GLY A 23 1.09 -1.15 -14.22
CA GLY A 23 2.44 -0.69 -14.55
C GLY A 23 2.95 0.23 -13.44
N ILE A 24 4.18 0.00 -12.98
CA ILE A 24 4.88 0.90 -12.05
C ILE A 24 6.22 1.31 -12.63
N GLY A 25 6.69 2.49 -12.25
CA GLY A 25 8.05 2.90 -12.48
C GLY A 25 8.42 4.15 -11.70
N PHE A 26 9.71 4.41 -11.57
CA PHE A 26 10.21 5.67 -11.09
C PHE A 26 11.46 6.09 -11.84
N VAL A 27 11.70 7.39 -11.80
CA VAL A 27 12.94 8.04 -12.21
C VAL A 27 13.48 8.81 -11.02
N VAL A 28 14.78 8.74 -10.79
CA VAL A 28 15.44 9.54 -9.76
C VAL A 28 16.83 9.99 -10.21
N ASP A 29 17.18 11.23 -9.88
CA ASP A 29 18.55 11.73 -9.84
C ASP A 29 19.15 11.40 -8.47
N ILE A 30 20.15 10.51 -8.42
CA ILE A 30 20.74 10.03 -7.18
C ILE A 30 21.30 11.18 -6.34
N LYS A 31 21.80 12.26 -6.98
CA LYS A 31 22.40 13.42 -6.31
C LYS A 31 21.38 14.47 -5.87
N ASN A 32 20.09 14.15 -5.93
CA ASN A 32 18.99 15.03 -5.53
C ASN A 32 18.93 16.35 -6.32
N ARG A 33 19.48 16.37 -7.55
CA ARG A 33 19.41 17.56 -8.41
C ARG A 33 18.00 17.68 -8.96
N LYS A 34 17.29 18.71 -8.51
CA LYS A 34 15.90 18.96 -8.93
C LYS A 34 15.88 19.60 -10.31
N SER A 35 15.02 19.09 -11.17
CA SER A 35 14.72 19.69 -12.46
C SER A 35 13.34 19.22 -12.93
N HIS A 36 12.87 19.75 -14.06
CA HIS A 36 11.64 19.25 -14.68
C HIS A 36 11.83 17.89 -15.41
N GLN A 37 13.08 17.45 -15.61
CA GLN A 37 13.38 16.27 -16.41
C GLN A 37 12.81 14.96 -15.82
N PRO A 38 12.97 14.64 -14.51
CA PRO A 38 12.36 13.44 -13.91
C PRO A 38 10.84 13.40 -14.08
N ILE A 39 10.16 14.54 -14.02
CA ILE A 39 8.71 14.63 -14.21
C ILE A 39 8.32 14.29 -15.64
N ARG A 40 8.99 14.90 -16.63
CA ARG A 40 8.78 14.57 -18.05
C ARG A 40 9.00 13.09 -18.33
N GLN A 41 10.10 12.53 -17.82
CA GLN A 41 10.41 11.12 -18.00
C GLN A 41 9.41 10.22 -17.27
N GLY A 42 8.93 10.59 -16.07
CA GLY A 42 7.86 9.88 -15.39
C GLY A 42 6.56 9.83 -16.22
N LEU A 43 6.16 10.96 -16.82
CA LEU A 43 5.01 11.02 -17.71
C LEU A 43 5.20 10.17 -18.98
N GLU A 44 6.42 10.12 -19.52
CA GLU A 44 6.76 9.27 -20.67
C GLU A 44 6.71 7.78 -20.32
N ILE A 45 7.20 7.40 -19.13
CA ILE A 45 7.04 6.03 -18.60
C ILE A 45 5.56 5.65 -18.53
N LEU A 46 4.71 6.54 -18.01
CA LEU A 46 3.26 6.31 -17.97
C LEU A 46 2.68 6.08 -19.37
N ALA A 47 3.07 6.88 -20.36
CA ALA A 47 2.61 6.70 -21.73
C ALA A 47 3.06 5.35 -22.32
N ASN A 48 4.30 4.94 -22.05
CA ASN A 48 4.90 3.71 -22.55
C ASN A 48 4.45 2.44 -21.81
N LEU A 49 3.82 2.58 -20.64
CA LEU A 49 3.18 1.48 -19.91
C LEU A 49 1.69 1.32 -20.26
N SER A 50 1.16 2.09 -21.21
CA SER A 50 -0.28 2.13 -21.53
C SER A 50 -0.86 0.76 -21.92
N HIS A 51 -0.06 -0.14 -22.52
CA HIS A 51 -0.46 -1.52 -22.86
C HIS A 51 -0.72 -2.42 -21.65
N ARG A 52 -0.31 -2.02 -20.44
CA ARG A 52 -0.60 -2.73 -19.19
C ARG A 52 -1.88 -2.28 -18.48
N GLY A 53 -2.56 -1.25 -19.01
CA GLY A 53 -3.85 -0.81 -18.48
C GLY A 53 -5.03 -1.33 -19.31
N ALA A 54 -6.22 -1.29 -18.71
CA ALA A 54 -7.45 -1.56 -19.42
C ALA A 54 -7.91 -0.29 -20.15
N VAL A 55 -8.56 -0.48 -21.29
CA VAL A 55 -9.40 0.55 -21.90
C VAL A 55 -10.83 0.02 -21.87
N GLY A 56 -11.73 0.78 -21.24
CA GLY A 56 -13.14 0.42 -21.15
C GLY A 56 -13.89 0.60 -22.49
N ALA A 57 -15.21 0.40 -22.45
CA ALA A 57 -16.08 0.69 -23.60
C ALA A 57 -16.04 2.17 -24.03
N ASP A 58 -15.70 3.06 -23.09
CA ASP A 58 -15.33 4.45 -23.36
C ASP A 58 -13.80 4.50 -23.55
N PRO A 59 -13.30 4.76 -24.78
CA PRO A 59 -11.86 4.71 -25.07
C PRO A 59 -11.04 5.81 -24.37
N LEU A 60 -11.72 6.78 -23.76
CA LEU A 60 -11.14 7.85 -22.96
C LEU A 60 -11.24 7.58 -21.45
N ALA A 61 -11.87 6.49 -21.04
CA ALA A 61 -11.89 6.04 -19.65
C ALA A 61 -10.68 5.15 -19.36
N GLY A 62 -9.86 5.56 -18.39
CA GLY A 62 -8.79 4.74 -17.84
C GLY A 62 -9.03 4.46 -16.36
N ASP A 63 -8.52 3.33 -15.88
CA ASP A 63 -8.75 2.84 -14.50
C ASP A 63 -7.97 3.60 -13.41
N GLY A 64 -7.06 4.48 -13.83
CA GLY A 64 -6.35 5.41 -12.98
C GLY A 64 -4.87 5.55 -13.34
N ALA A 65 -4.36 6.77 -13.26
CA ALA A 65 -2.93 7.05 -13.40
C ALA A 65 -2.52 8.16 -12.44
N GLY A 66 -1.24 8.19 -12.10
CA GLY A 66 -0.71 9.26 -11.27
C GLY A 66 0.82 9.30 -11.21
N ILE A 67 1.29 10.38 -10.60
CA ILE A 67 2.68 10.69 -10.36
C ILE A 67 2.84 11.28 -8.96
N LEU A 68 3.86 10.82 -8.24
CA LEU A 68 4.33 11.35 -6.97
C LEU A 68 5.70 12.00 -7.22
N ILE A 69 5.84 13.23 -6.75
CA ILE A 69 7.06 14.03 -6.85
C ILE A 69 7.44 14.59 -5.48
N GLN A 70 8.65 15.12 -5.37
CA GLN A 70 8.99 16.00 -4.26
C GLN A 70 8.20 17.31 -4.34
N THR A 71 7.97 17.97 -3.21
CA THR A 71 7.33 19.29 -3.15
C THR A 71 8.13 20.31 -3.99
N PRO A 72 7.54 20.89 -5.05
CA PRO A 72 8.24 21.82 -5.95
C PRO A 72 8.14 23.26 -5.40
N ASP A 73 8.99 23.63 -4.44
CA ASP A 73 8.93 24.94 -3.74
C ASP A 73 8.90 26.14 -4.68
N GLY A 74 9.81 26.20 -5.67
CA GLY A 74 9.91 27.33 -6.59
C GLY A 74 8.60 27.60 -7.35
N PHE A 75 7.99 26.53 -7.87
CA PHE A 75 6.68 26.59 -8.53
C PHE A 75 5.57 27.03 -7.56
N LEU A 76 5.45 26.35 -6.42
CA LEU A 76 4.37 26.61 -5.46
C LEU A 76 4.45 28.02 -4.88
N ARG A 77 5.65 28.51 -4.58
CA ARG A 77 5.88 29.86 -4.08
C ARG A 77 5.43 30.92 -5.08
N ALA A 78 5.74 30.74 -6.36
CA ALA A 78 5.28 31.66 -7.41
C ALA A 78 3.75 31.64 -7.54
N GLU A 79 3.13 30.46 -7.53
CA GLU A 79 1.68 30.31 -7.64
C GLU A 79 0.91 30.82 -6.42
N CYS A 80 1.47 30.65 -5.22
CA CYS A 80 0.89 31.12 -3.95
C CYS A 80 1.03 32.64 -3.79
N ALA A 81 2.16 33.22 -4.17
CA ALA A 81 2.38 34.67 -4.12
C ALA A 81 1.34 35.44 -4.96
N ALA A 82 1.02 34.93 -6.16
CA ALA A 82 -0.02 35.50 -7.03
C ALA A 82 -1.43 35.49 -6.40
N ARG A 83 -1.63 34.71 -5.33
CA ARG A 83 -2.90 34.51 -4.62
C ARG A 83 -2.86 35.08 -3.20
N GLY A 84 -1.81 35.81 -2.83
CA GLY A 84 -1.65 36.40 -1.50
C GLY A 84 -1.33 35.40 -0.39
N ILE A 85 -0.86 34.19 -0.74
CA ILE A 85 -0.44 33.17 0.22
C ILE A 85 1.10 33.25 0.34
N ASP A 86 1.59 33.65 1.51
CA ASP A 86 3.03 33.66 1.80
C ASP A 86 3.46 32.30 2.34
N LEU A 87 4.39 31.65 1.64
CA LEU A 87 4.90 30.32 2.01
C LEU A 87 6.17 30.45 2.87
N PRO A 88 6.22 29.78 4.04
CA PRO A 88 7.45 29.57 4.79
C PRO A 88 8.56 28.87 3.99
N ALA A 89 9.73 28.68 4.61
CA ALA A 89 10.82 27.92 4.02
C ALA A 89 10.41 26.45 3.72
N PRO A 90 11.03 25.77 2.75
CA PRO A 90 10.82 24.33 2.53
C PRO A 90 10.99 23.54 3.84
N GLY A 91 10.05 22.64 4.13
CA GLY A 91 10.01 21.88 5.39
C GLY A 91 9.29 22.58 6.55
N ASP A 92 9.00 23.89 6.43
CA ASP A 92 8.16 24.68 7.35
C ASP A 92 6.72 24.88 6.85
N TYR A 93 6.41 24.37 5.67
CA TYR A 93 5.06 24.30 5.15
C TYR A 93 4.80 22.97 4.46
N ALA A 94 3.52 22.62 4.36
CA ALA A 94 3.04 21.42 3.72
C ALA A 94 1.92 21.73 2.75
N VAL A 95 1.75 20.83 1.79
CA VAL A 95 0.68 20.89 0.79
C VAL A 95 -0.18 19.65 0.91
N GLY A 96 -1.48 19.87 1.07
CA GLY A 96 -2.50 18.83 0.96
C GLY A 96 -3.11 18.84 -0.44
N MET A 97 -2.94 17.79 -1.23
CA MET A 97 -3.70 17.61 -2.48
C MET A 97 -5.07 17.00 -2.14
N VAL A 98 -6.14 17.79 -2.27
CA VAL A 98 -7.48 17.42 -1.78
C VAL A 98 -8.46 17.32 -2.94
N PHE A 99 -9.14 16.18 -3.01
CA PHE A 99 -10.31 15.95 -3.83
C PHE A 99 -11.55 16.32 -3.02
N LEU A 100 -12.27 17.32 -3.49
CA LEU A 100 -13.42 17.89 -2.83
C LEU A 100 -14.70 17.58 -3.63
N PRO A 101 -15.85 17.53 -2.92
CA PRO A 101 -17.16 17.46 -3.54
C PRO A 101 -17.43 18.59 -4.56
N ARG A 102 -18.21 18.27 -5.60
CA ARG A 102 -18.63 19.24 -6.62
C ARG A 102 -19.67 20.22 -6.09
N ASP A 103 -20.55 19.75 -5.22
CA ASP A 103 -21.52 20.59 -4.54
C ASP A 103 -20.79 21.65 -3.69
N ALA A 104 -21.12 22.93 -3.91
CA ALA A 104 -20.41 24.04 -3.30
C ALA A 104 -20.61 24.11 -1.77
N GLN A 105 -21.79 23.73 -1.27
CA GLN A 105 -22.09 23.77 0.15
C GLN A 105 -21.36 22.64 0.87
N VAL A 106 -21.41 21.42 0.33
CA VAL A 106 -20.67 20.26 0.86
C VAL A 106 -19.16 20.52 0.80
N ARG A 107 -18.65 21.08 -0.31
CA ARG A 107 -17.24 21.48 -0.44
C ARG A 107 -16.80 22.44 0.66
N THR A 108 -17.54 23.50 0.90
CA THR A 108 -17.23 24.50 1.94
C THR A 108 -17.20 23.86 3.33
N GLN A 109 -18.07 22.87 3.59
CA GLN A 109 -18.08 22.14 4.86
C GLN A 109 -16.83 21.26 5.02
N CYS A 110 -16.41 20.57 3.96
CA CYS A 110 -15.18 19.77 3.93
C CYS A 110 -13.93 20.63 4.11
N GLU A 111 -13.84 21.77 3.42
CA GLU A 111 -12.74 22.73 3.55
C GLU A 111 -12.64 23.24 5.00
N GLY A 112 -13.76 23.69 5.56
CA GLY A 112 -13.81 24.14 6.95
C GLY A 112 -13.50 23.03 7.96
N ALA A 113 -13.78 21.75 7.65
CA ALA A 113 -13.40 20.64 8.52
C ALA A 113 -11.88 20.45 8.56
N LEU A 114 -11.21 20.54 7.40
CA LEU A 114 -9.75 20.51 7.32
C LEU A 114 -9.14 21.70 8.07
N GLU A 115 -9.62 22.92 7.83
CA GLU A 115 -9.13 24.13 8.50
C GLU A 115 -9.26 24.06 10.03
N ARG A 116 -10.41 23.61 10.54
CA ARG A 116 -10.61 23.40 11.99
C ARG A 116 -9.67 22.35 12.55
N THR A 117 -9.42 21.27 11.81
CA THR A 117 -8.55 20.18 12.26
C THR A 117 -7.08 20.62 12.29
N VAL A 118 -6.65 21.37 11.27
CA VAL A 118 -5.32 22.01 11.22
C VAL A 118 -5.10 22.89 12.45
N ALA A 119 -6.06 23.75 12.78
CA ALA A 119 -5.98 24.62 13.95
C ALA A 119 -6.01 23.83 15.27
N ALA A 120 -6.86 22.81 15.38
CA ALA A 120 -6.98 21.96 16.57
C ALA A 120 -5.68 21.18 16.87
N GLU A 121 -4.93 20.80 15.83
CA GLU A 121 -3.63 20.14 15.95
C GLU A 121 -2.45 21.14 16.04
N GLY A 122 -2.74 22.42 16.29
CA GLY A 122 -1.74 23.46 16.57
C GLY A 122 -0.94 23.93 15.35
N GLN A 123 -1.40 23.61 14.14
CA GLN A 123 -0.79 24.05 12.88
C GLN A 123 -1.56 25.24 12.31
N ILE A 124 -1.00 25.91 11.29
CA ILE A 124 -1.52 27.21 10.83
C ILE A 124 -1.93 27.10 9.37
N PHE A 125 -3.23 27.21 9.11
CA PHE A 125 -3.77 27.18 7.75
C PHE A 125 -3.42 28.48 7.01
N LEU A 126 -2.83 28.37 5.82
CA LEU A 126 -2.37 29.50 5.03
C LEU A 126 -3.35 29.89 3.92
N GLY A 127 -4.02 28.89 3.30
CA GLY A 127 -4.96 29.14 2.23
C GLY A 127 -5.16 27.95 1.29
N TRP A 128 -6.07 28.13 0.36
CA TRP A 128 -6.39 27.19 -0.70
C TRP A 128 -5.92 27.69 -2.07
N ARG A 129 -5.40 26.79 -2.91
CA ARG A 129 -5.16 27.02 -4.34
C ARG A 129 -6.01 26.06 -5.16
N ASP A 130 -6.78 26.58 -6.11
CA ASP A 130 -7.41 25.76 -7.12
C ASP A 130 -6.35 25.20 -8.08
N VAL A 131 -6.35 23.88 -8.28
CA VAL A 131 -5.42 23.23 -9.21
C VAL A 131 -5.96 23.37 -10.63
N PRO A 132 -5.18 23.94 -11.57
CA PRO A 132 -5.63 24.09 -12.95
C PRO A 132 -5.75 22.73 -13.63
N THR A 133 -6.96 22.38 -14.07
CA THR A 133 -7.26 21.12 -14.77
C THR A 133 -7.87 21.34 -16.15
N ASP A 134 -7.61 20.43 -17.08
CA ASP A 134 -8.28 20.32 -18.38
C ASP A 134 -9.01 18.99 -18.52
N ASN A 135 -10.33 19.02 -18.30
CA ASN A 135 -11.17 17.84 -18.35
C ASN A 135 -11.63 17.44 -19.78
N SER A 136 -11.15 18.13 -20.82
CA SER A 136 -11.45 17.79 -22.22
C SER A 136 -11.01 16.36 -22.58
N CYS A 137 -9.95 15.86 -21.94
CA CYS A 137 -9.39 14.53 -22.15
C CYS A 137 -10.11 13.40 -21.40
N LEU A 138 -11.05 13.72 -20.50
CA LEU A 138 -11.77 12.71 -19.71
C LEU A 138 -12.90 12.07 -20.51
N GLY A 139 -13.05 10.75 -20.37
CA GLY A 139 -14.19 10.01 -20.90
C GLY A 139 -15.54 10.43 -20.32
N ARG A 140 -16.61 10.23 -21.10
CA ARG A 140 -18.00 10.57 -20.70
C ARG A 140 -18.40 9.85 -19.41
N SER A 141 -17.91 8.64 -19.20
CA SER A 141 -18.18 7.84 -18.00
C SER A 141 -17.48 8.39 -16.74
N VAL A 142 -16.34 9.07 -16.90
CA VAL A 142 -15.51 9.57 -15.80
C VAL A 142 -15.87 11.00 -15.39
N ARG A 143 -16.18 11.88 -16.36
CA ARG A 143 -16.49 13.31 -16.11
C ARG A 143 -17.52 13.56 -14.99
N PRO A 144 -18.59 12.77 -14.82
CA PRO A 144 -19.54 12.97 -13.71
C PRO A 144 -18.90 12.79 -12.32
N THR A 145 -17.88 11.93 -12.23
CA THR A 145 -17.16 11.57 -10.99
C THR A 145 -15.96 12.48 -10.68
N GLU A 146 -15.62 13.40 -11.59
CA GLU A 146 -14.52 14.34 -11.41
C GLU A 146 -14.70 15.20 -10.14
N PRO A 147 -13.76 15.14 -9.17
CA PRO A 147 -13.81 15.98 -7.99
C PRO A 147 -13.34 17.41 -8.29
N VAL A 148 -13.66 18.35 -7.41
CA VAL A 148 -12.98 19.66 -7.39
C VAL A 148 -11.62 19.45 -6.73
N ILE A 149 -10.54 19.82 -7.41
CA ILE A 149 -9.18 19.55 -6.94
C ILE A 149 -8.54 20.83 -6.45
N ARG A 150 -8.19 20.86 -5.16
CA ARG A 150 -7.55 22.03 -4.51
C ARG A 150 -6.36 21.60 -3.69
N GLN A 151 -5.40 22.50 -3.57
CA GLN A 151 -4.24 22.37 -2.69
C GLN A 151 -4.47 23.20 -1.42
N ALA A 152 -4.38 22.55 -0.26
CA ALA A 152 -4.39 23.19 1.05
C ALA A 152 -2.96 23.47 1.50
N PHE A 153 -2.65 24.70 1.92
CA PHE A 153 -1.34 25.06 2.44
C PHE A 153 -1.39 25.22 3.96
N VAL A 154 -0.45 24.56 4.64
CA VAL A 154 -0.35 24.59 6.10
C VAL A 154 1.07 24.92 6.50
N ARG A 155 1.24 25.89 7.39
CA ARG A 155 2.50 26.22 8.05
C ARG A 155 2.68 25.37 9.31
N ARG A 156 3.91 24.94 9.52
CA ARG A 156 4.38 24.27 10.73
C ARG A 156 4.16 25.16 11.96
N GLY A 157 3.40 24.66 12.92
CA GLY A 157 3.16 25.32 14.19
C GLY A 157 4.36 25.22 15.14
N PRO A 158 4.41 26.06 16.18
CA PRO A 158 5.54 26.09 17.14
C PRO A 158 5.68 24.81 17.97
N GLY A 159 4.65 23.96 18.03
CA GLY A 159 4.68 22.67 18.73
C GLY A 159 5.40 21.55 17.99
N CYS A 160 5.90 21.80 16.77
CA CYS A 160 6.61 20.82 15.95
C CYS A 160 8.11 21.17 15.90
N PRO A 161 8.99 20.47 16.64
CA PRO A 161 10.41 20.84 16.72
C PRO A 161 11.17 20.66 15.40
N ASP A 162 10.81 19.65 14.61
CA ASP A 162 11.47 19.28 13.36
C ASP A 162 10.45 18.94 12.26
N THR A 163 10.92 18.73 11.04
CA THR A 163 10.07 18.40 9.90
C THR A 163 9.43 17.02 10.06
N ASP A 164 10.09 16.05 10.70
CA ASP A 164 9.50 14.73 10.95
C ASP A 164 8.31 14.81 11.92
N ALA A 165 8.37 15.67 12.94
CA ALA A 165 7.26 15.97 13.84
C ALA A 165 6.10 16.64 13.11
N PHE A 166 6.42 17.49 12.14
CA PHE A 166 5.42 18.10 11.30
C PHE A 166 4.75 17.06 10.38
N GLU A 167 5.49 16.18 9.72
CA GLU A 167 4.93 15.06 8.94
C GLU A 167 3.99 14.18 9.79
N ARG A 168 4.40 13.84 11.03
CA ARG A 168 3.52 13.10 11.97
C ARG A 168 2.23 13.85 12.27
N LYS A 169 2.30 15.17 12.46
CA LYS A 169 1.10 16.00 12.68
C LYS A 169 0.21 16.08 11.46
N LEU A 170 0.77 16.14 10.25
CA LEU A 170 0.00 16.13 9.00
C LEU A 170 -0.74 14.80 8.82
N PHE A 171 -0.13 13.67 9.18
CA PHE A 171 -0.80 12.37 9.21
C PHE A 171 -2.02 12.38 10.16
N VAL A 172 -1.86 12.90 11.38
CA VAL A 172 -2.96 13.03 12.35
C VAL A 172 -4.05 13.94 11.82
N ILE A 173 -3.71 15.11 11.27
CA ILE A 173 -4.66 16.06 10.68
C ILE A 173 -5.44 15.41 9.55
N ARG A 174 -4.76 14.67 8.66
CA ARG A 174 -5.38 13.96 7.54
C ARG A 174 -6.43 12.97 8.05
N LYS A 175 -6.07 12.11 9.01
CA LYS A 175 -6.97 11.11 9.58
C LYS A 175 -8.15 11.74 10.33
N GLN A 176 -7.88 12.73 11.17
CA GLN A 176 -8.93 13.42 11.92
C GLN A 176 -9.88 14.19 11.01
N THR A 177 -9.38 14.79 9.93
CA THR A 177 -10.23 15.45 8.92
C THR A 177 -11.15 14.44 8.25
N HIS A 178 -10.62 13.26 7.90
CA HIS A 178 -11.41 12.17 7.33
C HIS A 178 -12.51 11.70 8.28
N HIS A 179 -12.18 11.41 9.54
CA HIS A 179 -13.17 11.02 10.56
C HIS A 179 -14.25 12.10 10.74
N ALA A 180 -13.85 13.37 10.85
CA ALA A 180 -14.78 14.48 11.03
C ALA A 180 -15.78 14.65 9.86
N ILE A 181 -15.41 14.21 8.65
CA ILE A 181 -16.26 14.27 7.45
C ILE A 181 -17.12 13.01 7.32
N TRP A 182 -16.56 11.81 7.58
CA TRP A 182 -17.30 10.55 7.47
C TRP A 182 -18.38 10.38 8.55
N ASP A 183 -18.13 10.86 9.76
CA ASP A 183 -19.09 10.77 10.88
C ASP A 183 -20.35 11.62 10.66
N ARG A 184 -20.39 12.44 9.59
CA ARG A 184 -21.54 13.26 9.22
C ARG A 184 -22.30 12.60 8.06
N GLU A 185 -23.44 11.98 8.36
CA GLU A 185 -24.25 11.23 7.39
C GLU A 185 -24.54 11.99 6.07
N GLN A 186 -24.72 13.31 6.12
CA GLN A 186 -24.98 14.14 4.93
C GLN A 186 -23.74 14.37 4.03
N LEU A 187 -22.53 14.32 4.59
CA LEU A 187 -21.27 14.47 3.86
C LEU A 187 -20.74 13.13 3.31
N SER A 188 -21.12 12.02 3.94
CA SER A 188 -20.66 10.66 3.63
C SER A 188 -20.95 10.16 2.21
N ARG A 189 -21.84 10.83 1.46
CA ARG A 189 -22.27 10.42 0.11
C ARG A 189 -21.53 11.12 -1.04
N GLN A 190 -20.59 12.02 -0.77
CA GLN A 190 -19.82 12.73 -1.80
C GLN A 190 -18.31 12.53 -1.61
N PRO A 191 -17.52 12.44 -2.69
CA PRO A 191 -16.10 12.09 -2.60
C PRO A 191 -15.28 13.23 -1.98
N PHE A 192 -14.89 13.05 -0.72
CA PHE A 192 -13.80 13.78 -0.08
C PHE A 192 -12.60 12.85 0.10
N TYR A 193 -11.42 13.26 -0.38
CA TYR A 193 -10.20 12.45 -0.24
C TYR A 193 -8.95 13.30 -0.28
N ILE A 194 -8.02 13.05 0.63
CA ILE A 194 -6.71 13.71 0.66
C ILE A 194 -5.68 12.77 0.03
N ALA A 195 -5.23 13.10 -1.18
CA ALA A 195 -4.33 12.26 -1.99
C ALA A 195 -2.91 12.24 -1.44
N SER A 196 -2.42 13.39 -0.98
CA SER A 196 -1.17 13.56 -0.25
C SER A 196 -1.34 14.72 0.71
N PHE A 197 -0.62 14.69 1.84
CA PHE A 197 -0.55 15.83 2.76
C PHE A 197 0.81 15.82 3.45
N SER A 198 1.78 16.49 2.83
CA SER A 198 3.19 16.40 3.23
C SER A 198 3.93 17.70 2.93
N SER A 199 5.02 17.93 3.65
CA SER A 199 6.04 18.93 3.33
C SER A 199 7.06 18.44 2.31
N ARG A 200 7.12 17.11 2.07
CA ARG A 200 8.15 16.45 1.25
C ARG A 200 7.65 16.01 -0.10
N THR A 201 6.43 15.49 -0.17
CA THR A 201 5.89 14.86 -1.38
C THR A 201 4.56 15.45 -1.79
N LEU A 202 4.27 15.39 -3.09
CA LEU A 202 3.02 15.82 -3.68
C LEU A 202 2.58 14.81 -4.74
N VAL A 203 1.30 14.45 -4.71
CA VAL A 203 0.72 13.42 -5.59
C VAL A 203 -0.31 14.05 -6.53
N TYR A 204 -0.09 13.89 -7.84
CA TYR A 204 -1.06 14.19 -8.90
C TYR A 204 -1.60 12.88 -9.46
N LYS A 205 -2.89 12.59 -9.24
CA LYS A 205 -3.50 11.33 -9.69
C LYS A 205 -4.98 11.50 -10.05
N GLY A 206 -5.54 10.54 -10.76
CA GLY A 206 -6.97 10.53 -11.05
C GLY A 206 -7.38 9.39 -11.98
N MET A 207 -8.67 9.32 -12.29
CA MET A 207 -9.22 8.37 -13.29
C MET A 207 -8.92 8.83 -14.71
N ILE A 208 -7.63 8.96 -15.02
CA ILE A 208 -7.11 9.55 -16.25
C ILE A 208 -6.30 8.48 -16.97
N LEU A 209 -6.40 8.43 -18.30
CA LEU A 209 -5.49 7.61 -19.09
C LEU A 209 -4.05 8.05 -18.88
N ALA A 210 -3.13 7.11 -18.73
CA ALA A 210 -1.74 7.38 -18.37
C ALA A 210 -1.07 8.47 -19.24
N ARG A 211 -1.26 8.40 -20.57
CA ARG A 211 -0.76 9.41 -21.53
C ARG A 211 -1.35 10.82 -21.37
N ASN A 212 -2.52 10.95 -20.74
CA ASN A 212 -3.26 12.21 -20.60
C ASN A 212 -3.01 12.88 -19.24
N LEU A 213 -2.21 12.30 -18.34
CA LEU A 213 -2.02 12.86 -17.00
C LEU A 213 -1.48 14.29 -17.03
N GLY A 214 -0.47 14.55 -17.87
CA GLY A 214 0.09 15.89 -18.07
C GLY A 214 -0.80 16.82 -18.92
N VAL A 215 -1.78 16.29 -19.65
CA VAL A 215 -2.80 17.10 -20.33
C VAL A 215 -3.81 17.60 -19.31
N TYR A 216 -4.28 16.69 -18.45
CA TYR A 216 -5.26 17.00 -17.41
C TYR A 216 -4.70 17.96 -16.36
N TYR A 217 -3.55 17.66 -15.77
CA TYR A 217 -2.92 18.53 -14.77
C TYR A 217 -1.93 19.48 -15.43
N GLN A 218 -2.35 20.73 -15.61
CA GLN A 218 -1.56 21.73 -16.33
C GLN A 218 -0.23 22.04 -15.62
N ASP A 219 -0.22 21.98 -14.28
CA ASP A 219 0.97 22.12 -13.45
C ASP A 219 2.14 21.23 -13.94
N LEU A 220 1.84 19.98 -14.35
CA LEU A 220 2.86 19.00 -14.74
C LEU A 220 3.58 19.34 -16.05
N ARG A 221 3.15 20.39 -16.76
CA ARG A 221 3.80 20.90 -17.98
C ARG A 221 4.61 22.17 -17.74
N ASP A 222 4.55 22.73 -16.52
CA ASP A 222 5.29 23.93 -16.16
C ASP A 222 6.73 23.56 -15.81
N GLU A 223 7.70 24.15 -16.51
CA GLU A 223 9.13 23.86 -16.30
C GLU A 223 9.65 24.28 -14.91
N ARG A 224 8.94 25.19 -14.22
CA ARG A 224 9.26 25.57 -12.83
C ARG A 224 8.94 24.46 -11.84
N LEU A 225 8.09 23.49 -12.23
CA LEU A 225 7.74 22.35 -11.41
C LEU A 225 8.91 21.35 -11.48
N GLU A 226 9.78 21.41 -10.47
CA GLU A 226 11.02 20.64 -10.40
C GLU A 226 10.97 19.56 -9.31
N SER A 227 11.55 18.40 -9.59
CA SER A 227 11.71 17.31 -8.63
C SER A 227 12.95 16.49 -8.98
N ALA A 228 13.63 15.93 -7.98
CA ALA A 228 14.72 14.97 -8.23
C ALA A 228 14.19 13.54 -8.47
N LEU A 229 12.95 13.25 -8.07
CA LEU A 229 12.31 11.96 -8.26
C LEU A 229 10.90 12.09 -8.86
N ALA A 230 10.48 11.10 -9.62
CA ALA A 230 9.12 10.94 -10.10
C ALA A 230 8.73 9.46 -10.01
N LEU A 231 7.80 9.14 -9.11
CA LEU A 231 7.24 7.80 -8.96
C LEU A 231 5.88 7.76 -9.64
N VAL A 232 5.69 6.86 -10.60
CA VAL A 232 4.50 6.77 -11.43
C VAL A 232 3.84 5.41 -11.37
N HIS A 233 2.53 5.42 -11.60
CA HIS A 233 1.75 4.19 -11.67
C HIS A 233 0.56 4.34 -12.60
N GLN A 234 0.27 3.26 -13.33
CA GLN A 234 -0.94 3.07 -14.10
C GLN A 234 -1.69 1.84 -13.59
N ARG A 235 -2.96 2.05 -13.24
CA ARG A 235 -3.87 1.03 -12.70
C ARG A 235 -4.58 0.25 -13.81
N PHE A 236 -4.80 -1.04 -13.59
CA PHE A 236 -5.83 -1.88 -14.24
C PHE A 236 -6.74 -2.38 -13.12
N SER A 237 -8.05 -2.24 -13.30
CA SER A 237 -9.05 -2.59 -12.30
C SER A 237 -10.00 -3.66 -12.81
N THR A 238 -10.44 -4.56 -11.94
CA THR A 238 -11.53 -5.52 -12.27
C THR A 238 -12.91 -4.88 -12.32
N ASN A 239 -13.09 -3.66 -11.77
CA ASN A 239 -14.34 -2.91 -11.84
C ASN A 239 -14.39 -1.88 -12.96
N THR A 240 -15.62 -1.60 -13.39
CA THR A 240 -15.96 -0.53 -14.34
C THR A 240 -16.40 0.77 -13.64
N PHE A 241 -16.29 0.85 -12.31
CA PHE A 241 -16.77 2.00 -11.52
C PHE A 241 -15.63 2.98 -11.20
N PRO A 242 -15.57 4.15 -11.84
CA PRO A 242 -14.45 5.06 -11.71
C PRO A 242 -14.38 5.66 -10.31
N THR A 243 -13.27 5.43 -9.59
CA THR A 243 -13.03 5.98 -8.25
C THR A 243 -11.67 6.68 -8.18
N TRP A 244 -11.69 8.01 -8.23
CA TRP A 244 -10.47 8.86 -8.25
C TRP A 244 -9.51 8.61 -7.09
N ALA A 245 -10.04 8.30 -5.90
CA ALA A 245 -9.24 8.03 -4.72
C ALA A 245 -8.35 6.78 -4.85
N LEU A 246 -8.80 5.77 -5.61
CA LEU A 246 -8.13 4.47 -5.79
C LEU A 246 -7.04 4.50 -6.86
N ALA A 247 -6.94 5.55 -7.67
CA ALA A 247 -5.78 5.75 -8.52
C ALA A 247 -4.51 5.81 -7.65
N HIS A 248 -3.41 5.26 -8.13
CA HIS A 248 -2.09 5.39 -7.49
C HIS A 248 -1.31 6.56 -8.12
N PRO A 249 -0.19 7.01 -7.54
CA PRO A 249 0.41 6.58 -6.26
C PRO A 249 -0.49 6.80 -5.03
N PHE A 250 -0.23 6.04 -3.97
CA PHE A 250 -0.67 6.41 -2.62
C PHE A 250 0.35 7.37 -1.99
N ARG A 251 0.40 7.48 -0.66
CA ARG A 251 1.18 8.55 0.00
C ARG A 251 2.67 8.25 -0.01
N TYR A 252 3.00 6.97 0.14
CA TYR A 252 4.38 6.49 0.15
C TYR A 252 4.67 5.52 -0.98
N LEU A 253 3.66 4.87 -1.56
CA LEU A 253 3.92 3.74 -2.47
C LEU A 253 3.08 3.66 -3.75
N CYS A 254 3.63 2.89 -4.68
CA CYS A 254 2.98 2.25 -5.81
C CYS A 254 3.09 0.73 -5.63
N HIS A 255 2.00 0.02 -5.85
CA HIS A 255 1.97 -1.44 -5.74
C HIS A 255 1.47 -2.03 -7.05
N ASN A 256 2.30 -2.84 -7.70
CA ASN A 256 1.86 -3.73 -8.75
C ASN A 256 1.72 -5.13 -8.17
N GLY A 257 0.49 -5.59 -7.97
CA GLY A 257 0.29 -6.85 -7.30
C GLY A 257 -1.05 -6.96 -6.61
N GLU A 258 -1.18 -7.98 -5.77
CA GLU A 258 -2.34 -8.22 -4.93
C GLU A 258 -1.86 -8.75 -3.56
N ILE A 259 -2.35 -8.17 -2.47
CA ILE A 259 -2.12 -8.70 -1.11
C ILE A 259 -3.20 -9.73 -0.78
N ASN A 260 -2.89 -11.01 -0.92
CA ASN A 260 -3.85 -12.10 -0.72
C ASN A 260 -4.14 -12.42 0.77
N THR A 261 -3.32 -11.88 1.68
CA THR A 261 -3.46 -12.01 3.14
C THR A 261 -4.26 -10.86 3.78
N LEU A 262 -4.78 -9.93 2.97
CA LEU A 262 -5.33 -8.64 3.41
C LEU A 262 -6.29 -8.71 4.60
N ARG A 263 -7.27 -9.62 4.58
CA ARG A 263 -8.26 -9.72 5.65
C ARG A 263 -7.63 -10.09 6.99
N GLY A 264 -6.62 -10.97 6.98
CA GLY A 264 -5.85 -11.30 8.17
C GLY A 264 -5.12 -10.06 8.70
N ASN A 265 -4.41 -9.36 7.82
CA ASN A 265 -3.61 -8.18 8.16
C ASN A 265 -4.46 -7.06 8.75
N ILE A 266 -5.64 -6.79 8.18
CA ILE A 266 -6.60 -5.80 8.71
C ILE A 266 -7.02 -6.17 10.14
N ASN A 267 -7.42 -7.42 10.36
CA ASN A 267 -7.90 -7.89 11.66
C ASN A 267 -6.79 -7.82 12.72
N TRP A 268 -5.58 -8.20 12.33
CA TRP A 268 -4.41 -8.21 13.19
C TRP A 268 -3.96 -6.79 13.56
N MET A 269 -3.95 -5.86 12.60
CA MET A 269 -3.76 -4.43 12.90
C MET A 269 -4.81 -3.90 13.87
N LEU A 270 -6.08 -4.27 13.69
CA LEU A 270 -7.15 -3.85 14.59
C LEU A 270 -7.01 -4.45 15.99
N ALA A 271 -6.60 -5.72 16.10
CA ALA A 271 -6.36 -6.39 17.37
C ALA A 271 -5.24 -5.73 18.18
N ARG A 272 -4.20 -5.21 17.50
CA ARG A 272 -3.08 -4.50 18.13
C ARG A 272 -3.43 -3.12 18.66
N ARG A 273 -4.58 -2.53 18.30
CA ARG A 273 -4.96 -1.15 18.69
C ARG A 273 -4.75 -0.86 20.17
N ARG A 274 -5.20 -1.76 21.05
CA ARG A 274 -5.18 -1.52 22.51
C ARG A 274 -3.83 -1.80 23.17
N SER A 275 -2.97 -2.58 22.54
CA SER A 275 -1.64 -2.90 23.05
C SER A 275 -0.55 -2.01 22.44
N MET A 276 -0.85 -1.25 21.40
CA MET A 276 0.11 -0.41 20.70
C MET A 276 0.47 0.84 21.51
N ARG A 277 1.76 1.13 21.60
CA ARG A 277 2.31 2.35 22.20
C ARG A 277 3.40 2.91 21.28
N SER A 278 3.48 4.22 21.17
CA SER A 278 4.55 4.91 20.45
C SER A 278 4.97 6.16 21.22
N ASP A 279 6.27 6.30 21.51
CA ASP A 279 6.79 7.51 22.17
C ASP A 279 6.83 8.71 21.21
N LYS A 280 6.85 8.48 19.89
CA LYS A 280 6.86 9.54 18.86
C LYS A 280 5.46 10.09 18.57
N LEU A 281 4.44 9.24 18.56
CA LEU A 281 3.04 9.64 18.35
C LEU A 281 2.34 9.99 19.67
N GLY A 282 2.77 9.42 20.80
CA GLY A 282 2.18 9.69 22.10
C GLY A 282 0.66 9.54 22.10
N SER A 283 -0.04 10.59 22.59
CA SER A 283 -1.50 10.62 22.63
C SER A 283 -2.17 10.69 21.26
N ASP A 284 -1.44 11.08 20.20
CA ASP A 284 -2.04 11.15 18.87
C ASP A 284 -2.31 9.77 18.26
N LEU A 285 -1.66 8.72 18.76
CA LEU A 285 -1.89 7.36 18.28
C LEU A 285 -3.36 6.95 18.40
N GLU A 286 -4.05 7.33 19.48
CA GLU A 286 -5.48 7.00 19.65
C GLU A 286 -6.37 7.73 18.63
N LYS A 287 -5.94 8.91 18.17
CA LYS A 287 -6.65 9.71 17.14
C LYS A 287 -6.57 9.08 15.75
N LEU A 288 -5.65 8.14 15.51
CA LEU A 288 -5.49 7.54 14.18
C LEU A 288 -6.57 6.49 13.87
N TRP A 289 -7.34 6.05 14.86
CA TRP A 289 -8.30 4.94 14.70
C TRP A 289 -9.70 5.40 14.26
N PRO A 290 -10.35 4.68 13.31
CA PRO A 290 -9.84 3.53 12.57
C PRO A 290 -8.70 3.91 11.61
N LEU A 291 -7.56 3.20 11.70
CA LEU A 291 -6.39 3.44 10.87
C LEU A 291 -6.71 3.17 9.40
N ILE A 292 -7.36 2.04 9.16
CA ILE A 292 -7.79 1.56 7.85
C ILE A 292 -9.26 1.95 7.70
N GLY A 293 -9.50 3.17 7.21
CA GLY A 293 -10.83 3.69 6.87
C GLY A 293 -10.89 4.34 5.48
N ASP A 294 -9.75 4.68 4.91
CA ASP A 294 -9.61 5.32 3.60
C ASP A 294 -9.59 4.28 2.47
N GLY A 295 -10.48 4.42 1.46
CA GLY A 295 -10.28 3.88 0.11
C GLY A 295 -9.87 2.42 0.04
N ALA A 296 -10.81 1.52 0.33
CA ALA A 296 -10.62 0.09 0.60
C ALA A 296 -10.07 -0.77 -0.56
N SER A 297 -8.90 -0.45 -1.10
CA SER A 297 -8.04 -1.42 -1.81
C SER A 297 -7.00 -2.01 -0.87
N ASP A 298 -6.47 -3.16 -1.25
CA ASP A 298 -5.37 -3.83 -0.58
C ASP A 298 -4.14 -2.92 -0.42
N SER A 299 -3.84 -2.18 -1.47
CA SER A 299 -2.68 -1.32 -1.64
C SER A 299 -2.80 -0.05 -0.80
N ALA A 300 -3.99 0.54 -0.73
CA ALA A 300 -4.26 1.65 0.19
C ALA A 300 -4.12 1.20 1.65
N THR A 301 -4.57 -0.02 1.94
CA THR A 301 -4.49 -0.60 3.29
C THR A 301 -3.04 -0.83 3.70
N PHE A 302 -2.21 -1.33 2.79
CA PHE A 302 -0.76 -1.42 2.98
C PHE A 302 -0.13 -0.03 3.23
N ASP A 303 -0.44 0.96 2.39
CA ASP A 303 0.10 2.34 2.53
C ASP A 303 -0.24 2.96 3.89
N ASN A 304 -1.45 2.74 4.42
CA ASN A 304 -1.84 3.22 5.76
C ASN A 304 -1.06 2.54 6.88
N ALA A 305 -0.78 1.24 6.76
CA ALA A 305 0.03 0.51 7.74
C ALA A 305 1.50 0.95 7.68
N LEU A 306 2.03 1.18 6.47
CA LEU A 306 3.37 1.72 6.27
C LEU A 306 3.51 3.11 6.88
N GLU A 307 2.58 4.03 6.60
CA GLU A 307 2.56 5.39 7.16
C GLU A 307 2.55 5.38 8.70
N LEU A 308 1.82 4.45 9.32
CA LEU A 308 1.85 4.30 10.78
C LEU A 308 3.24 3.91 11.30
N LEU A 309 3.92 2.94 10.65
CA LEU A 309 5.26 2.52 11.06
C LEU A 309 6.26 3.68 10.92
N LEU A 310 6.22 4.40 9.79
CA LEU A 310 7.07 5.57 9.57
C LEU A 310 6.80 6.66 10.61
N ALA A 311 5.52 6.96 10.87
CA ALA A 311 5.13 7.93 11.88
C ALA A 311 5.49 7.49 13.31
N ALA A 312 5.57 6.19 13.57
CA ALA A 312 6.04 5.65 14.84
C ALA A 312 7.58 5.71 15.00
N GLY A 313 8.32 5.99 13.93
CA GLY A 313 9.77 6.20 13.93
C GLY A 313 10.59 5.10 13.27
N TYR A 314 9.97 4.12 12.62
CA TYR A 314 10.69 3.13 11.81
C TYR A 314 11.29 3.82 10.58
N SER A 315 12.50 3.44 10.19
CA SER A 315 13.05 3.87 8.90
C SER A 315 12.27 3.22 7.76
N LEU A 316 12.27 3.86 6.58
CA LEU A 316 11.62 3.32 5.38
C LEU A 316 12.02 1.88 5.04
N PRO A 317 13.32 1.53 4.95
CA PRO A 317 13.71 0.13 4.72
C PRO A 317 13.29 -0.81 5.85
N HIS A 318 13.33 -0.36 7.12
CA HIS A 318 12.93 -1.19 8.27
C HIS A 318 11.43 -1.53 8.19
N ALA A 319 10.57 -0.53 7.98
CA ALA A 319 9.13 -0.75 7.84
C ALA A 319 8.80 -1.69 6.68
N MET A 320 9.47 -1.53 5.53
CA MET A 320 9.30 -2.42 4.38
C MET A 320 9.76 -3.85 4.66
N MET A 321 10.86 -4.05 5.39
CA MET A 321 11.34 -5.39 5.79
C MET A 321 10.41 -6.08 6.80
N LEU A 322 9.67 -5.32 7.63
CA LEU A 322 8.66 -5.87 8.54
C LEU A 322 7.41 -6.31 7.78
N MET A 323 6.94 -5.48 6.86
CA MET A 323 5.69 -5.75 6.14
C MET A 323 5.88 -6.78 5.02
N VAL A 324 7.02 -6.77 4.32
CA VAL A 324 7.37 -7.71 3.23
C VAL A 324 8.71 -8.38 3.54
N PRO A 325 8.75 -9.29 4.54
CA PRO A 325 9.98 -9.99 4.90
C PRO A 325 10.37 -11.01 3.83
N GLU A 326 11.68 -11.19 3.63
CA GLU A 326 12.21 -12.26 2.76
C GLU A 326 11.93 -13.65 3.36
N ALA A 327 12.02 -14.70 2.53
CA ALA A 327 11.85 -16.07 3.01
C ALA A 327 13.04 -16.48 3.91
N TRP A 328 12.82 -16.45 5.23
CA TRP A 328 13.88 -16.60 6.23
C TRP A 328 13.89 -17.93 7.00
N SER A 329 12.72 -18.55 7.23
CA SER A 329 12.57 -19.68 8.16
C SER A 329 13.33 -20.94 7.75
N GLU A 330 13.37 -21.25 6.45
CA GLU A 330 14.00 -22.46 5.90
C GLU A 330 15.22 -22.17 5.03
N ASN A 331 15.84 -20.99 5.18
CA ASN A 331 17.00 -20.61 4.39
C ASN A 331 18.31 -20.87 5.15
N PRO A 332 19.04 -21.98 4.87
CA PRO A 332 20.27 -22.33 5.57
C PRO A 332 21.44 -21.39 5.24
N LEU A 333 21.36 -20.63 4.15
CA LEU A 333 22.41 -19.70 3.71
C LEU A 333 22.26 -18.29 4.32
N MET A 334 21.17 -18.04 5.04
CA MET A 334 20.93 -16.75 5.67
C MET A 334 21.87 -16.52 6.85
N ASP A 335 22.42 -15.31 6.94
CA ASP A 335 23.20 -14.87 8.09
C ASP A 335 22.39 -15.05 9.40
N PRO A 336 22.98 -15.63 10.47
CA PRO A 336 22.26 -15.89 11.72
C PRO A 336 21.67 -14.64 12.38
N ARG A 337 22.34 -13.48 12.31
CA ARG A 337 21.80 -12.24 12.88
C ARG A 337 20.59 -11.77 12.09
N ARG A 338 20.65 -11.87 10.76
CA ARG A 338 19.52 -11.58 9.89
C ARG A 338 18.33 -12.51 10.15
N ARG A 339 18.59 -13.81 10.36
CA ARG A 339 17.54 -14.75 10.76
C ARG A 339 16.91 -14.37 12.10
N ALA A 340 17.72 -14.07 13.11
CA ALA A 340 17.25 -13.65 14.43
C ALA A 340 16.41 -12.35 14.36
N PHE A 341 16.82 -11.40 13.52
CA PHE A 341 16.03 -10.20 13.24
C PHE A 341 14.64 -10.55 12.72
N TYR A 342 14.53 -11.41 11.70
CA TYR A 342 13.23 -11.78 11.15
C TYR A 342 12.38 -12.62 12.11
N GLU A 343 13.00 -13.57 12.82
CA GLU A 343 12.30 -14.41 13.79
C GLU A 343 11.71 -13.58 14.93
N TYR A 344 12.45 -12.59 15.43
CA TYR A 344 11.95 -11.64 16.43
C TYR A 344 10.76 -10.85 15.91
N HIS A 345 10.85 -10.29 14.70
CA HIS A 345 9.78 -9.47 14.14
C HIS A 345 8.56 -10.26 13.66
N ALA A 346 8.71 -11.56 13.34
CA ALA A 346 7.60 -12.42 12.93
C ALA A 346 6.53 -12.58 14.02
N ALA A 347 6.92 -12.46 15.30
CA ALA A 347 5.98 -12.42 16.42
C ALA A 347 5.22 -11.08 16.52
N LEU A 348 5.76 -10.00 15.94
CA LEU A 348 5.23 -8.64 16.05
C LEU A 348 4.35 -8.25 14.86
N MET A 349 4.77 -8.60 13.64
CA MET A 349 4.10 -8.26 12.38
C MET A 349 4.02 -9.49 11.48
N GLU A 350 2.81 -9.87 11.11
CA GLU A 350 2.58 -10.86 10.07
C GLU A 350 2.94 -10.31 8.68
N PRO A 351 3.47 -11.14 7.76
CA PRO A 351 3.77 -10.73 6.40
C PRO A 351 2.52 -10.28 5.65
N TRP A 352 2.63 -9.16 4.93
CA TRP A 352 1.63 -8.72 3.97
C TRP A 352 1.93 -9.40 2.63
N ASP A 353 1.51 -10.66 2.53
CA ASP A 353 1.87 -11.58 1.44
C ASP A 353 0.94 -11.49 0.23
N GLY A 354 1.43 -12.00 -0.90
CA GLY A 354 0.82 -11.97 -2.21
C GLY A 354 1.81 -11.47 -3.28
N PRO A 355 1.51 -11.63 -4.59
CA PRO A 355 2.37 -11.11 -5.65
C PRO A 355 2.52 -9.60 -5.50
N ALA A 356 3.74 -9.10 -5.38
CA ALA A 356 3.96 -7.68 -5.17
C ALA A 356 5.28 -7.21 -5.80
N ALA A 357 5.20 -6.17 -6.62
CA ALA A 357 6.30 -5.26 -6.85
C ALA A 357 5.89 -3.91 -6.25
N ILE A 358 6.61 -3.47 -5.22
CA ILE A 358 6.30 -2.24 -4.49
C ILE A 358 7.43 -1.26 -4.73
N ALA A 359 7.09 -0.08 -5.25
CA ALA A 359 7.98 1.08 -5.29
C ALA A 359 7.52 2.08 -4.23
N PHE A 360 8.44 2.59 -3.43
CA PHE A 360 8.10 3.38 -2.24
C PHE A 360 9.07 4.54 -2.02
N THR A 361 8.62 5.62 -1.41
CA THR A 361 9.41 6.82 -1.13
C THR A 361 8.83 7.67 0.00
N ASP A 362 9.69 8.31 0.78
CA ASP A 362 9.33 9.36 1.74
C ASP A 362 9.76 10.77 1.25
N GLY A 363 10.21 10.87 0.00
CA GLY A 363 10.78 12.09 -0.60
C GLY A 363 12.28 12.29 -0.37
N ARG A 364 12.89 11.59 0.60
CA ARG A 364 14.36 11.60 0.86
C ARG A 364 15.03 10.34 0.34
N GLN A 365 14.32 9.22 0.44
CA GLN A 365 14.73 7.93 -0.09
C GLN A 365 13.67 7.44 -1.07
N ILE A 366 14.08 6.71 -2.09
CA ILE A 366 13.18 5.97 -2.97
C ILE A 366 13.71 4.55 -3.14
N GLY A 367 12.83 3.58 -3.10
CA GLY A 367 13.21 2.19 -3.21
C GLY A 367 12.16 1.36 -3.91
N ALA A 368 12.54 0.10 -4.16
CA ALA A 368 11.62 -0.92 -4.59
C ALA A 368 11.99 -2.28 -4.00
N THR A 369 10.97 -3.08 -3.76
CA THR A 369 11.10 -4.47 -3.31
C THR A 369 10.10 -5.35 -4.05
N LEU A 370 10.41 -6.64 -4.11
CA LEU A 370 9.47 -7.66 -4.54
C LEU A 370 8.93 -8.41 -3.33
N ASP A 371 7.81 -9.12 -3.53
CA ASP A 371 7.37 -10.15 -2.60
C ASP A 371 8.42 -11.25 -2.45
N ARG A 372 8.25 -12.07 -1.40
CA ARG A 372 9.19 -13.15 -1.05
C ARG A 372 9.45 -14.15 -2.17
N ASN A 373 8.52 -14.31 -3.11
CA ASN A 373 8.62 -15.23 -4.24
C ASN A 373 8.98 -14.53 -5.56
N GLY A 374 8.97 -13.19 -5.58
CA GLY A 374 9.25 -12.37 -6.77
C GLY A 374 8.29 -12.62 -7.92
N LEU A 375 7.00 -12.63 -7.63
CA LEU A 375 5.94 -12.98 -8.59
C LEU A 375 5.62 -11.86 -9.58
N ARG A 376 6.22 -10.68 -9.41
CA ARG A 376 6.04 -9.51 -10.29
C ARG A 376 7.40 -8.99 -10.79
N PRO A 377 7.47 -8.50 -12.04
CA PRO A 377 8.72 -8.01 -12.60
C PRO A 377 9.04 -6.59 -12.11
N ALA A 378 10.29 -6.36 -11.74
CA ALA A 378 10.86 -5.02 -11.57
C ALA A 378 12.29 -5.01 -12.10
N ARG A 379 12.59 -4.04 -12.95
CA ARG A 379 13.88 -3.91 -13.64
C ARG A 379 14.37 -2.48 -13.50
N TYR A 380 15.67 -2.30 -13.36
CA TYR A 380 16.25 -0.97 -13.27
C TYR A 380 17.54 -0.84 -14.09
N LEU A 381 17.84 0.39 -14.45
CA LEU A 381 19.10 0.78 -15.04
C LEU A 381 19.67 2.00 -14.32
N VAL A 382 20.99 2.14 -14.39
CA VAL A 382 21.74 3.26 -13.82
C VAL A 382 22.57 3.87 -14.94
N THR A 383 22.52 5.18 -15.08
CA THR A 383 23.29 5.93 -16.08
C THR A 383 24.54 6.56 -15.47
N ASP A 384 25.45 7.01 -16.32
CA ASP A 384 26.69 7.71 -15.96
C ASP A 384 26.46 9.15 -15.47
N ASP A 385 25.28 9.72 -15.75
CA ASP A 385 24.83 11.03 -15.26
C ASP A 385 24.01 10.94 -13.95
N ASP A 386 24.24 9.91 -13.15
CA ASP A 386 23.63 9.66 -11.82
C ASP A 386 22.10 9.44 -11.83
N GLN A 387 21.52 9.06 -12.97
CA GLN A 387 20.10 8.75 -13.07
C GLN A 387 19.83 7.26 -12.80
N VAL A 388 18.79 6.96 -12.03
CA VAL A 388 18.25 5.61 -11.89
C VAL A 388 16.82 5.58 -12.41
N ILE A 389 16.56 4.64 -13.31
CA ILE A 389 15.23 4.39 -13.83
C ILE A 389 14.85 2.96 -13.47
N MET A 390 13.71 2.79 -12.79
CA MET A 390 13.12 1.50 -12.48
C MET A 390 11.73 1.43 -13.07
N ALA A 391 11.37 0.30 -13.68
CA ALA A 391 10.00 0.04 -14.09
C ALA A 391 9.69 -1.46 -14.13
N SER A 392 8.41 -1.80 -14.30
CA SER A 392 7.97 -3.18 -14.51
C SER A 392 8.54 -3.78 -15.81
N GLU A 393 8.93 -2.94 -16.78
CA GLU A 393 9.53 -3.33 -18.07
C GLU A 393 10.80 -2.52 -18.37
N MET A 394 11.69 -3.08 -19.20
CA MET A 394 12.77 -2.31 -19.82
C MET A 394 12.26 -1.67 -21.12
N GLY A 395 12.89 -0.58 -21.55
CA GLY A 395 12.51 0.13 -22.78
C GLY A 395 11.41 1.18 -22.59
N VAL A 396 11.07 1.51 -21.34
CA VAL A 396 10.11 2.56 -21.00
C VAL A 396 10.60 3.98 -21.29
N LEU A 397 11.91 4.15 -21.51
CA LEU A 397 12.54 5.40 -21.92
C LEU A 397 13.66 5.11 -22.94
N PRO A 398 13.87 5.98 -23.94
CA PRO A 398 14.93 5.84 -24.93
C PRO A 398 16.28 6.33 -24.38
N ILE A 399 16.89 5.55 -23.47
CA ILE A 399 18.20 5.86 -22.90
C ILE A 399 19.32 5.39 -23.85
N PRO A 400 20.27 6.25 -24.26
CA PRO A 400 21.41 5.83 -25.09
C PRO A 400 22.23 4.75 -24.39
N GLU A 401 22.59 3.67 -25.10
CA GLU A 401 23.28 2.51 -24.52
C GLU A 401 24.65 2.90 -23.92
N GLU A 402 25.34 3.86 -24.53
CA GLU A 402 26.63 4.37 -24.07
C GLU A 402 26.57 5.06 -22.70
N LYS A 403 25.40 5.55 -22.29
CA LYS A 403 25.20 6.16 -20.97
C LYS A 403 24.97 5.13 -19.87
N ILE A 404 24.66 3.88 -20.22
CA ILE A 404 24.14 2.91 -19.24
C ILE A 404 25.30 2.18 -18.56
N VAL A 405 25.49 2.47 -17.27
CA VAL A 405 26.52 1.86 -16.43
C VAL A 405 26.07 0.50 -15.90
N LYS A 406 24.77 0.33 -15.63
CA LYS A 406 24.20 -0.92 -15.10
C LYS A 406 22.79 -1.16 -15.63
N LYS A 407 22.49 -2.41 -16.00
CA LYS A 407 21.12 -2.91 -16.22
C LYS A 407 20.91 -4.14 -15.34
N TRP A 408 19.84 -4.18 -14.56
CA TRP A 408 19.59 -5.29 -13.65
C TRP A 408 18.10 -5.52 -13.40
N ARG A 409 17.78 -6.57 -12.63
CA ARG A 409 16.42 -6.90 -12.15
C ARG A 409 16.41 -7.01 -10.64
N LEU A 410 15.29 -6.64 -10.01
CA LEU A 410 15.10 -6.96 -8.59
C LEU A 410 14.96 -8.48 -8.43
N GLN A 411 15.50 -9.00 -7.33
CA GLN A 411 15.43 -10.41 -6.98
C GLN A 411 14.47 -10.58 -5.79
N PRO A 412 13.80 -11.74 -5.66
CA PRO A 412 12.97 -12.04 -4.50
C PRO A 412 13.74 -11.77 -3.19
N GLY A 413 13.10 -11.10 -2.24
CA GLY A 413 13.69 -10.76 -0.94
C GLY A 413 14.71 -9.62 -0.96
N LYS A 414 15.18 -9.12 -2.11
CA LYS A 414 16.13 -7.99 -2.18
C LYS A 414 15.42 -6.65 -2.35
N MET A 415 15.99 -5.63 -1.71
CA MET A 415 15.56 -4.24 -1.80
C MET A 415 16.54 -3.42 -2.65
N LEU A 416 16.01 -2.64 -3.58
CA LEU A 416 16.72 -1.50 -4.17
C LEU A 416 16.39 -0.27 -3.32
N LEU A 417 17.38 0.41 -2.77
CA LEU A 417 17.19 1.66 -2.02
C LEU A 417 18.16 2.72 -2.56
N ILE A 418 17.64 3.88 -2.90
CA ILE A 418 18.41 5.06 -3.30
C ILE A 418 18.16 6.13 -2.25
N ASP A 419 19.24 6.60 -1.63
CA ASP A 419 19.21 7.65 -0.64
C ASP A 419 19.70 8.95 -1.29
N LEU A 420 18.78 9.90 -1.47
CA LEU A 420 19.07 11.17 -2.14
C LEU A 420 19.82 12.13 -1.21
N GLU A 421 19.77 11.94 0.11
CA GLU A 421 20.53 12.73 1.07
C GLU A 421 21.99 12.27 1.11
N GLN A 422 22.23 10.96 1.02
CA GLN A 422 23.59 10.40 0.90
C GLN A 422 24.14 10.44 -0.53
N GLY A 423 23.28 10.65 -1.53
CA GLY A 423 23.69 10.73 -2.92
C GLY A 423 24.18 9.39 -3.49
N ARG A 424 23.61 8.26 -3.07
CA ARG A 424 24.04 6.91 -3.50
C ARG A 424 22.93 5.86 -3.44
N ILE A 425 23.14 4.76 -4.17
CA ILE A 425 22.39 3.51 -3.99
C ILE A 425 22.96 2.80 -2.75
N ILE A 426 22.09 2.40 -1.82
CA ILE A 426 22.45 1.62 -0.64
C ILE A 426 22.31 0.13 -0.99
N ASP A 427 23.33 -0.66 -0.68
CA ASP A 427 23.31 -2.10 -0.97
C ASP A 427 22.33 -2.85 -0.06
N ASP A 428 21.66 -3.88 -0.59
CA ASP A 428 20.71 -4.71 0.16
C ASP A 428 21.36 -5.36 1.40
N ASP A 429 22.60 -5.82 1.27
CA ASP A 429 23.30 -6.45 2.38
C ASP A 429 23.71 -5.42 3.44
N GLU A 430 24.03 -4.18 3.03
CA GLU A 430 24.32 -3.07 3.94
C GLU A 430 23.09 -2.73 4.79
N ILE A 431 21.92 -2.54 4.15
CA ILE A 431 20.65 -2.24 4.82
C ILE A 431 20.32 -3.31 5.85
N LYS A 432 20.34 -4.57 5.42
CA LYS A 432 19.93 -5.70 6.26
C LYS A 432 20.93 -5.98 7.37
N ALA A 433 22.23 -5.83 7.12
CA ALA A 433 23.25 -5.98 8.16
C ALA A 433 23.13 -4.89 9.23
N GLN A 434 22.89 -3.65 8.83
CA GLN A 434 22.68 -2.54 9.76
C GLN A 434 21.45 -2.78 10.65
N LEU A 435 20.31 -3.16 10.05
CA LEU A 435 19.08 -3.41 10.80
C LEU A 435 19.17 -4.67 11.68
N ALA A 436 19.78 -5.75 11.19
CA ALA A 436 19.97 -6.97 11.97
C ALA A 436 20.97 -6.79 13.14
N ALA A 437 21.84 -5.78 13.07
CA ALA A 437 22.77 -5.43 14.13
C ALA A 437 22.28 -4.29 15.05
N ALA A 438 21.09 -3.73 14.79
CA ALA A 438 20.56 -2.60 15.56
C ALA A 438 20.29 -2.96 17.01
N GLU A 439 19.86 -4.20 17.27
CA GLU A 439 19.51 -4.71 18.59
C GLU A 439 19.97 -6.17 18.77
N PRO A 440 20.12 -6.67 20.01
CA PRO A 440 20.58 -8.02 20.29
C PRO A 440 19.46 -9.07 20.12
N TYR A 441 18.89 -9.19 18.92
CA TYR A 441 17.71 -10.02 18.65
C TYR A 441 17.85 -11.48 19.10
N GLN A 442 18.99 -12.11 18.85
CA GLN A 442 19.22 -13.50 19.27
C GLN A 442 19.13 -13.65 20.79
N ALA A 443 19.71 -12.73 21.55
CA ALA A 443 19.66 -12.78 23.01
C ALA A 443 18.24 -12.60 23.54
N TRP A 444 17.41 -11.80 22.86
CA TRP A 444 15.99 -11.67 23.21
C TRP A 444 15.21 -12.95 22.92
N LEU A 445 15.45 -13.58 21.77
CA LEU A 445 14.82 -14.86 21.43
C LEU A 445 15.20 -15.94 22.44
N ASP A 446 16.48 -16.12 22.71
CA ASP A 446 16.98 -17.11 23.69
C ASP A 446 16.38 -16.91 25.09
N ALA A 447 16.14 -15.66 25.48
CA ALA A 447 15.60 -15.33 26.80
C ALA A 447 14.07 -15.45 26.91
N THR A 448 13.32 -15.38 25.80
CA THR A 448 11.86 -15.21 25.83
C THR A 448 11.07 -16.22 25.02
N GLN A 449 11.69 -16.90 24.06
CA GLN A 449 11.02 -17.86 23.18
C GLN A 449 11.12 -19.27 23.76
N ILE A 450 10.00 -19.99 23.79
CA ILE A 450 9.95 -21.39 24.21
C ILE A 450 9.64 -22.24 22.99
N HIS A 451 10.53 -23.16 22.65
CA HIS A 451 10.36 -24.10 21.55
C HIS A 451 9.67 -25.36 22.08
N LEU A 452 8.39 -25.55 21.75
CA LEU A 452 7.60 -26.68 22.28
C LEU A 452 8.21 -28.06 21.96
N LYS A 453 8.96 -28.17 20.85
CA LYS A 453 9.66 -29.39 20.43
C LYS A 453 10.81 -29.81 21.36
N ASP A 454 11.34 -28.87 22.16
CA ASP A 454 12.46 -29.12 23.07
C ASP A 454 11.97 -29.50 24.48
N LEU A 455 10.65 -29.46 24.71
CA LEU A 455 10.05 -29.93 25.95
C LEU A 455 10.08 -31.47 26.01
N PRO A 456 10.27 -32.07 27.20
CA PRO A 456 10.30 -33.52 27.34
C PRO A 456 8.95 -34.14 26.96
N THR A 457 8.99 -35.24 26.21
CA THR A 457 7.83 -36.04 25.80
C THR A 457 7.32 -36.88 26.97
N GLU A 458 6.76 -36.23 28.00
CA GLU A 458 6.52 -36.92 29.28
C GLU A 458 5.27 -37.81 29.33
N ILE A 459 4.38 -37.79 28.32
CA ILE A 459 3.14 -38.56 28.38
C ILE A 459 2.87 -39.26 27.05
N GLY A 460 2.99 -40.59 27.05
CA GLY A 460 2.50 -41.42 25.94
C GLY A 460 0.97 -41.35 25.82
N PRO A 461 0.41 -41.51 24.61
CA PRO A 461 -1.03 -41.42 24.41
C PRO A 461 -1.77 -42.46 25.27
N MET A 462 -2.66 -41.99 26.13
CA MET A 462 -3.59 -42.87 26.84
C MET A 462 -4.72 -43.24 25.89
N ALA A 463 -4.75 -44.49 25.45
CA ALA A 463 -5.83 -44.98 24.60
C ALA A 463 -7.17 -44.88 25.38
N PRO A 464 -8.20 -44.24 24.81
CA PRO A 464 -9.52 -44.22 25.43
C PRO A 464 -10.11 -45.64 25.47
N ASP A 465 -11.03 -45.87 26.38
CA ASP A 465 -11.80 -47.11 26.37
C ASP A 465 -12.64 -47.20 25.06
N PRO A 466 -12.74 -48.38 24.43
CA PRO A 466 -13.39 -48.53 23.12
C PRO A 466 -14.85 -48.08 23.10
N GLU A 467 -15.58 -48.25 24.20
CA GLU A 467 -16.99 -47.86 24.30
C GLU A 467 -17.16 -46.35 24.30
N THR A 468 -16.37 -45.64 25.10
CA THR A 468 -16.36 -44.17 25.13
C THR A 468 -15.88 -43.60 23.81
N LEU A 469 -14.88 -44.20 23.18
CA LEU A 469 -14.41 -43.80 21.85
C LEU A 469 -15.56 -43.85 20.84
N LEU A 470 -16.27 -44.98 20.77
CA LEU A 470 -17.38 -45.15 19.84
C LEU A 470 -18.52 -44.15 20.12
N ARG A 471 -18.89 -43.95 21.39
CA ARG A 471 -19.92 -42.97 21.77
C ARG A 471 -19.53 -41.55 21.35
N ARG A 472 -18.26 -41.16 21.52
CA ARG A 472 -17.75 -39.84 21.11
C ARG A 472 -17.71 -39.70 19.59
N GLN A 473 -17.24 -40.72 18.87
CA GLN A 473 -17.27 -40.74 17.40
C GLN A 473 -18.69 -40.51 16.87
N GLN A 474 -19.68 -41.22 17.41
CA GLN A 474 -21.09 -41.02 17.05
C GLN A 474 -21.58 -39.61 17.38
N ALA A 475 -21.25 -39.08 18.56
CA ALA A 475 -21.65 -37.73 18.97
C ALA A 475 -21.07 -36.63 18.07
N PHE A 476 -19.84 -36.81 17.59
CA PHE A 476 -19.16 -35.90 16.65
C PHE A 476 -19.40 -36.23 15.18
N GLY A 477 -20.27 -37.20 14.88
CA GLY A 477 -20.68 -37.53 13.51
C GLY A 477 -19.65 -38.29 12.68
N TYR A 478 -18.63 -38.91 13.30
CA TYR A 478 -17.69 -39.77 12.59
C TYR A 478 -18.40 -41.00 12.02
N THR A 479 -18.05 -41.33 10.79
CA THR A 479 -18.55 -42.48 10.06
C THR A 479 -17.45 -43.52 9.83
N GLN A 480 -17.85 -44.72 9.41
CA GLN A 480 -16.88 -45.74 8.98
C GLN A 480 -16.06 -45.28 7.76
N GLU A 481 -16.64 -44.41 6.91
CA GLU A 481 -15.94 -43.82 5.77
C GLU A 481 -14.87 -42.85 6.22
N ASP A 482 -15.16 -41.95 7.18
CA ASP A 482 -14.15 -41.04 7.75
C ASP A 482 -12.95 -41.81 8.31
N THR A 483 -13.20 -42.94 8.97
CA THR A 483 -12.13 -43.76 9.53
C THR A 483 -11.33 -44.48 8.44
N ARG A 484 -12.01 -45.26 7.59
CA ARG A 484 -11.33 -46.14 6.61
C ARG A 484 -10.76 -45.41 5.41
N ALA A 485 -11.45 -44.37 4.92
CA ALA A 485 -11.07 -43.65 3.70
C ALA A 485 -10.15 -42.46 3.99
N PHE A 486 -10.20 -41.88 5.19
CA PHE A 486 -9.39 -40.71 5.54
C PHE A 486 -8.37 -40.99 6.65
N LEU A 487 -8.82 -41.35 7.85
CA LEU A 487 -7.90 -41.49 9.00
C LEU A 487 -6.89 -42.63 8.84
N ASP A 488 -7.31 -43.81 8.40
CA ASP A 488 -6.43 -44.97 8.23
C ASP A 488 -5.32 -44.69 7.21
N PRO A 489 -5.59 -44.18 5.98
CA PRO A 489 -4.54 -43.76 5.05
C PRO A 489 -3.61 -42.70 5.63
N MET A 490 -4.14 -41.62 6.20
CA MET A 490 -3.32 -40.54 6.78
C MET A 490 -2.38 -41.05 7.88
N ALA A 491 -2.84 -41.98 8.71
CA ALA A 491 -2.04 -42.57 9.78
C ALA A 491 -0.92 -43.49 9.26
N ILE A 492 -1.15 -44.18 8.13
CA ILE A 492 -0.19 -45.14 7.55
C ILE A 492 0.82 -44.45 6.65
N THR A 493 0.38 -43.55 5.76
CA THR A 493 1.23 -42.93 4.73
C THR A 493 1.74 -41.55 5.10
N GLY A 494 1.08 -40.86 6.05
CA GLY A 494 1.35 -39.46 6.36
C GLY A 494 0.83 -38.47 5.30
N GLU A 495 -0.02 -38.94 4.39
CA GLU A 495 -0.58 -38.14 3.28
C GLU A 495 -2.11 -38.13 3.33
N ASP A 496 -2.73 -37.05 2.83
CA ASP A 496 -4.18 -36.95 2.66
C ASP A 496 -4.64 -37.96 1.57
N PRO A 497 -5.69 -38.77 1.78
CA PRO A 497 -6.19 -39.70 0.76
C PRO A 497 -6.54 -39.04 -0.58
N ILE A 498 -6.15 -39.69 -1.67
CA ILE A 498 -6.49 -39.28 -3.03
C ILE A 498 -7.73 -40.05 -3.51
N SER A 499 -8.70 -39.34 -4.09
CA SER A 499 -9.88 -39.92 -4.76
C SER A 499 -10.10 -39.26 -6.13
N SER A 500 -10.96 -39.86 -6.95
CA SER A 500 -11.39 -39.35 -8.26
C SER A 500 -12.91 -39.14 -8.32
N MET A 501 -13.40 -38.61 -9.44
CA MET A 501 -14.79 -38.17 -9.67
C MET A 501 -15.18 -36.89 -8.89
N GLY A 502 -16.27 -36.25 -9.35
CA GLY A 502 -16.81 -35.06 -8.70
C GLY A 502 -17.57 -35.36 -7.42
N ARG A 503 -17.72 -34.34 -6.56
CA ARG A 503 -18.54 -34.42 -5.34
C ARG A 503 -20.03 -34.42 -5.70
N ASP A 504 -20.61 -35.60 -5.92
CA ASP A 504 -22.02 -35.82 -6.28
C ASP A 504 -22.96 -35.96 -5.06
N ILE A 505 -22.74 -35.12 -4.05
CA ILE A 505 -23.61 -35.03 -2.88
C ILE A 505 -24.18 -33.61 -2.77
N PRO A 506 -25.41 -33.43 -2.24
CA PRO A 506 -26.01 -32.12 -2.12
C PRO A 506 -25.12 -31.18 -1.28
N PRO A 507 -25.14 -29.87 -1.57
CA PRO A 507 -24.57 -28.86 -0.68
C PRO A 507 -25.08 -29.05 0.75
N ALA A 508 -24.24 -28.76 1.75
CA ALA A 508 -24.52 -29.10 3.16
C ALA A 508 -25.89 -28.60 3.65
N VAL A 509 -26.31 -27.41 3.21
CA VAL A 509 -27.61 -26.81 3.56
C VAL A 509 -28.83 -27.52 2.95
N LEU A 510 -28.64 -28.32 1.90
CA LEU A 510 -29.69 -29.07 1.20
C LEU A 510 -29.63 -30.58 1.51
N SER A 511 -28.78 -31.00 2.44
CA SER A 511 -28.61 -32.42 2.74
C SER A 511 -29.70 -32.90 3.69
N ASP A 512 -30.31 -34.04 3.38
CA ASP A 512 -31.22 -34.77 4.29
C ASP A 512 -30.48 -35.49 5.43
N ARG A 513 -29.15 -35.39 5.48
CA ARG A 513 -28.30 -35.97 6.52
C ARG A 513 -27.68 -34.86 7.38
N PRO A 514 -27.42 -35.11 8.67
CA PRO A 514 -26.72 -34.14 9.50
C PRO A 514 -25.32 -33.84 8.92
N LYS A 515 -24.97 -32.56 8.87
CA LYS A 515 -23.68 -32.07 8.37
C LYS A 515 -22.93 -31.32 9.47
N LEU A 516 -21.62 -31.45 9.44
CA LEU A 516 -20.74 -30.82 10.42
C LEU A 516 -20.44 -29.39 10.01
N LEU A 517 -20.08 -28.54 10.98
CA LEU A 517 -19.91 -27.12 10.74
C LEU A 517 -18.93 -26.81 9.60
N TYR A 518 -17.83 -27.55 9.50
CA TYR A 518 -16.81 -27.36 8.48
C TYR A 518 -17.28 -27.67 7.05
N ASP A 519 -18.36 -28.45 6.86
CA ASP A 519 -18.93 -28.69 5.51
C ASP A 519 -19.53 -27.42 4.87
N TYR A 520 -19.91 -26.45 5.70
CA TYR A 520 -20.46 -25.16 5.27
C TYR A 520 -19.38 -24.16 4.85
N PHE A 521 -18.13 -24.39 5.24
CA PHE A 521 -17.00 -23.55 4.87
C PHE A 521 -16.32 -24.16 3.65
N LYS A 522 -16.19 -23.36 2.59
CA LYS A 522 -15.43 -23.73 1.39
C LYS A 522 -14.10 -23.00 1.41
N GLN A 523 -13.02 -23.77 1.22
CA GLN A 523 -11.69 -23.21 1.07
C GLN A 523 -11.70 -22.26 -0.13
N LYS A 524 -11.24 -21.03 0.08
CA LYS A 524 -10.99 -20.11 -1.02
C LYS A 524 -9.72 -20.56 -1.74
N PHE A 525 -9.69 -20.35 -3.04
CA PHE A 525 -8.50 -20.54 -3.86
C PHE A 525 -8.33 -19.32 -4.75
N ALA A 526 -7.09 -19.08 -5.16
CA ALA A 526 -6.75 -18.00 -6.06
C ALA A 526 -7.01 -18.40 -7.51
N GLN A 527 -7.58 -17.49 -8.29
CA GLN A 527 -7.82 -17.69 -9.71
C GLN A 527 -7.60 -16.38 -10.46
N VAL A 528 -6.69 -16.40 -11.45
CA VAL A 528 -6.29 -15.26 -12.30
C VAL A 528 -5.57 -14.13 -11.57
N THR A 529 -6.11 -13.62 -10.46
CA THR A 529 -5.64 -12.40 -9.78
C THR A 529 -4.27 -12.59 -9.12
N ASN A 530 -4.06 -13.75 -8.47
CA ASN A 530 -2.78 -14.21 -7.96
C ASN A 530 -2.57 -15.73 -8.23
N PRO A 531 -1.32 -16.20 -8.35
CA PRO A 531 -1.03 -17.63 -8.52
C PRO A 531 -1.07 -18.38 -7.17
N PRO A 532 -1.47 -19.67 -7.16
CA PRO A 532 -1.21 -20.57 -6.03
C PRO A 532 0.28 -20.94 -5.98
N ILE A 533 0.73 -21.46 -4.83
CA ILE A 533 2.10 -21.95 -4.59
C ILE A 533 2.03 -23.44 -4.26
#